data_AF-A0A7T1MJC7-F1
#
_entry.id   AF-A0A7T1MJC7-F1
#
_cell.length_a   1.000
_cell.length_b   1.000
_cell.length_c   1.000
_cell.angle_alpha   90.00
_cell.angle_beta   90.00
_cell.angle_gamma   90.00
#
_symmetry.space_group_name_H-M   'P 1'
#
loop_
_entity.id
_entity.type
_entity.pdbx_description
1 polymer ?
#
loop_
_entity_poly.entity_id
_entity_poly.type
_entity_poly.pdbx_seq_one_letter_code
_entity_poly.pdbx_strand_id
1 'polypeptide(L)' 'MITQGKTVADVCRAIEVPQLTYHRWKQQYGGMQAEEAKRLNQLEKENARLKKLLAEAELEKAML' A
#
# COMPACT_ATOMS: atom_id res chain seq x y z
N MET A 1 -1.90 -0.37 12.64
CA MET A 1 -0.46 -0.08 12.65
C MET A 1 -0.03 0.21 14.09
N ILE A 2 0.95 -0.51 14.63
CA ILE A 2 1.45 -0.36 16.03
C ILE A 2 2.20 0.98 16.23
N THR A 3 2.24 1.84 15.20
CA THR A 3 3.16 2.98 15.06
C THR A 3 2.51 4.36 15.05
N GLN A 4 1.18 4.49 15.09
CA GLN A 4 0.56 5.82 15.15
C GLN A 4 0.76 6.42 16.56
N GLY A 5 1.67 7.39 16.66
CA GLY A 5 1.88 8.23 17.86
C GLY A 5 2.91 7.73 18.88
N LYS A 6 3.56 6.57 18.68
CA LYS A 6 4.59 6.05 19.59
C LYS A 6 6.00 6.37 19.10
N THR A 7 6.93 6.66 20.02
CA THR A 7 8.33 6.94 19.63
C THR A 7 9.02 5.66 19.13
N VAL A 8 10.08 5.81 18.34
CA VAL A 8 10.89 4.65 17.87
C VAL A 8 11.40 3.83 19.06
N ALA A 9 11.78 4.48 20.16
CA ALA A 9 12.22 3.81 21.38
C ALA A 9 11.11 2.94 22.01
N ASP A 10 9.86 3.42 22.01
CA ASP A 10 8.73 2.66 22.56
C ASP A 10 8.37 1.46 21.70
N VAL A 11 8.44 1.61 20.38
CA VAL A 11 8.24 0.49 19.44
C VAL A 11 9.33 -0.56 19.64
N CYS A 12 10.60 -0.14 19.71
CA CYS A 12 11.74 -1.03 19.92
C CYS A 12 11.67 -1.77 21.25
N ARG A 13 11.23 -1.08 22.33
CA ARG A 13 11.01 -1.70 23.64
C ARG A 13 9.85 -2.71 23.60
N ALA A 14 8.76 -2.39 22.94
CA ALA A 14 7.57 -3.26 22.88
C ALA A 14 7.81 -4.55 22.08
N ILE A 15 8.71 -4.52 21.09
CA ILE A 15 9.05 -5.69 20.28
C ILE A 15 10.40 -6.31 20.69
N GLU A 16 11.02 -5.82 21.77
CA GLU A 16 12.30 -6.30 22.31
C GLU A 16 13.45 -6.31 21.29
N VAL A 17 13.48 -5.31 20.40
CA VAL A 17 14.50 -5.19 19.34
C VAL A 17 15.37 -3.95 19.57
N PRO A 18 16.70 -4.04 19.40
CA PRO A 18 17.57 -2.87 19.43
C PRO A 18 17.20 -1.83 18.35
N GLN A 19 17.28 -0.54 18.68
CA GLN A 19 16.95 0.54 17.75
C GLN A 19 17.74 0.47 16.43
N LEU A 20 19.01 0.03 16.50
CA LEU A 20 19.85 -0.17 15.32
C LEU A 20 19.23 -1.18 14.33
N THR A 21 18.71 -2.29 14.84
CA THR A 21 18.05 -3.33 14.04
C THR A 21 16.75 -2.80 13.44
N TYR A 22 15.97 -2.04 14.20
CA TYR A 22 14.77 -1.37 13.68
C TYR A 22 15.09 -0.40 12.53
N HIS A 23 16.14 0.42 12.66
CA HIS A 23 16.55 1.34 11.59
C HIS A 23 17.00 0.59 10.32
N ARG A 24 17.75 -0.50 10.46
CA ARG A 24 18.11 -1.37 9.32
C ARG A 24 16.88 -1.94 8.63
N TRP A 25 15.93 -2.49 9.39
CA TRP A 25 14.69 -3.02 8.82
C TRP A 25 13.83 -1.93 8.19
N LYS A 26 13.77 -0.74 8.79
CA LYS A 26 13.07 0.40 8.19
C LYS A 26 13.71 0.83 6.87
N GLN A 27 15.04 0.81 6.77
CA GLN A 27 15.74 1.12 5.52
C GLN A 27 15.52 0.04 4.46
N GLN A 28 15.54 -1.24 4.86
CA GLN A 28 15.44 -2.37 3.94
C GLN A 28 14.01 -2.65 3.48
N TYR A 29 13.02 -2.50 4.36
CA TYR A 29 11.63 -2.90 4.11
C TYR A 29 10.65 -1.72 4.14
N GLY A 30 11.03 -0.56 4.68
CA GLY A 30 10.15 0.60 4.74
C GLY A 30 9.83 1.20 3.36
N GLY A 31 10.76 1.11 2.40
CA GLY A 31 10.52 1.49 1.02
C GLY A 31 9.66 0.47 0.25
N MET A 32 9.81 -0.82 0.56
CA MET A 32 9.07 -1.91 -0.08
C MET A 32 7.56 -1.77 0.19
N GLN A 33 7.16 -1.52 1.44
CA GLN A 33 5.75 -1.30 1.80
C GLN A 33 5.13 -0.08 1.10
N ALA A 34 5.91 0.99 0.90
CA ALA A 34 5.45 2.19 0.22
C ALA A 34 5.24 1.96 -1.29
N GLU A 35 6.16 1.25 -1.94
CA GLU A 35 6.04 0.90 -3.37
C GLU A 35 4.92 -0.12 -3.61
N GLU A 36 4.73 -1.11 -2.73
CA GLU A 36 3.61 -2.07 -2.81
C GLU A 36 2.26 -1.34 -2.71
N ALA A 37 2.13 -0.41 -1.75
CA ALA A 37 0.92 0.39 -1.57
C ALA A 37 0.66 1.34 -2.76
N LYS A 38 1.72 1.90 -3.36
CA LYS A 38 1.63 2.73 -4.56
C LYS A 38 1.17 1.90 -5.77
N ARG A 39 1.73 0.70 -5.94
CA ARG A 39 1.33 -0.24 -7.00
C ARG A 39 -0.12 -0.69 -6.84
N LEU A 40 -0.56 -0.98 -5.61
CA LEU A 40 -1.94 -1.32 -5.31
C LEU A 40 -2.90 -0.19 -5.73
N ASN A 41 -2.61 1.05 -5.32
CA ASN A 41 -3.41 2.22 -5.70
C ASN A 41 -3.46 2.43 -7.23
N GLN A 42 -2.36 2.16 -7.94
CA GLN A 42 -2.34 2.25 -9.40
C GLN A 42 -3.24 1.17 -10.04
N LEU A 43 -3.15 -0.07 -9.58
CA LEU A 43 -3.97 -1.17 -10.07
C LEU A 43 -5.46 -0.94 -9.78
N GLU A 44 -5.81 -0.39 -8.62
CA GLU A 44 -7.20 -0.04 -8.30
C GLU A 44 -7.76 1.03 -9.25
N LYS A 45 -6.97 2.06 -9.58
CA LYS A 45 -7.35 3.09 -10.56
C LYS A 45 -7.51 2.51 -11.97
N GLU A 46 -6.57 1.68 -12.38
CA GLU A 46 -6.62 0.98 -13.67
C GLU A 46 -7.89 0.12 -13.76
N ASN A 47 -8.19 -0.66 -12.73
CA ASN A 47 -9.37 -1.53 -12.67
C ASN A 47 -10.67 -0.72 -12.74
N ALA A 48 -10.75 0.40 -12.02
CA ALA A 48 -11.91 1.29 -12.07
C ALA A 48 -12.14 1.86 -13.47
N ARG A 49 -11.06 2.30 -14.15
CA ARG A 49 -11.12 2.79 -15.53
C ARG A 49 -11.58 1.68 -16.49
N LEU A 50 -11.02 0.48 -16.38
CA LEU A 50 -11.37 -0.65 -17.23
C LEU A 50 -12.84 -1.07 -17.05
N LYS A 51 -13.33 -1.10 -15.81
CA LYS A 51 -14.74 -1.38 -15.52
C LYS A 51 -15.68 -0.37 -16.16
N LYS A 52 -15.32 0.91 -16.12
CA LYS A 52 -16.10 1.98 -16.78
C LYS A 52 -16.17 1.77 -18.29
N LEU A 53 -15.02 1.53 -18.93
CA LEU A 53 -14.95 1.28 -20.38
C LEU A 53 -15.73 0.02 -20.77
N LEU A 54 -15.65 -1.04 -19.97
CA LEU A 54 -16.41 -2.26 -20.19
C LEU A 54 -17.93 -2.00 -20.12
N ALA A 55 -18.38 -1.24 -19.11
CA ALA A 55 -19.79 -0.88 -18.99
C ALA A 55 -20.29 -0.04 -20.18
N GLU A 56 -19.49 0.92 -20.65
CA GLU A 56 -19.80 1.71 -21.85
C GLU A 56 -19.90 0.83 -23.10
N ALA A 57 -18.96 -0.10 -23.30
CA ALA A 57 -18.96 -1.01 -24.44
C ALA A 57 -20.15 -2.00 -24.41
N GLU A 58 -20.51 -2.54 -23.24
CA GLU A 58 -21.67 -3.42 -23.11
C GLU A 58 -22.99 -2.66 -23.34
N LEU A 59 -23.07 -1.38 -22.95
CA LEU A 59 -24.22 -0.53 -23.26
C LEU A 59 -24.34 -0.27 -24.77
N GLU A 60 -23.25 0.04 -25.45
CA GLU A 60 -23.25 0.23 -26.91
C GLU A 60 -23.68 -1.04 -27.65
N LYS A 61 -23.17 -2.20 -27.22
CA LYS A 61 -23.55 -3.51 -27.75
C LYS A 61 -25.03 -3.83 -27.53
N ALA A 62 -25.62 -3.41 -26.41
CA ALA A 62 -27.04 -3.65 -26.13
C ALA A 62 -27.99 -2.72 -26.91
N MET A 63 -27.48 -1.62 -27.48
CA MET A 63 -28.25 -0.70 -28.32
C MET A 63 -28.23 -1.07 -29.82
N LEU A 64 -27.38 -2.01 -30.23
CA LEU A 64 -27.29 -2.60 -31.57
C LEU A 64 -28.15 -3.86 -31.68
#